data_AF-A0A963LTD0-F1
#
_entry.id   AF-A0A963LTD0-F1
#
_cell.length_a   1.000
_cell.length_b   1.000
_cell.length_c   1.000
_cell.angle_alpha   90.00
_cell.angle_beta   90.00
_cell.angle_gamma   90.00
#
_symmetry.space_group_name_H-M   'P 1'
#
loop_
_entity.id
_entity.type
_entity.pdbx_description
1 polymer ?
#
loop_
_entity_poly.entity_id
_entity_poly.type
_entity_poly.pdbx_seq_one_letter_code
_entity_poly.pdbx_strand_id
1 'polypeptide(L)'
;MASDPSLIFTNVDYNAQGKQVDWLYLPHSVTRSAYGALAIPIAVIRNGDGPTVFLMSGNHGDEYEGQITLAKLIRELEPEQVRGRIIILPA
;
A
#
# COMPACT_ATOMS: atom_id res chain seq x y z
N MET A 1 13.08 17.09 10.33
CA MET A 1 12.01 16.36 9.59
C MET A 1 11.41 17.35 8.61
N ALA A 2 11.13 16.94 7.37
CA ALA A 2 10.54 17.85 6.38
C ALA A 2 9.19 18.37 6.90
N SER A 3 8.99 19.69 6.85
CA SER A 3 7.79 20.37 7.34
C SER A 3 6.64 20.38 6.35
N ASP A 4 6.92 20.08 5.08
CA ASP A 4 5.96 20.17 4.00
C ASP A 4 5.23 18.82 3.81
N PRO A 5 3.93 18.84 3.53
CA PRO A 5 3.16 17.62 3.29
C PRO A 5 3.70 16.88 2.05
N SER A 6 3.61 15.55 2.10
CA SER A 6 3.94 14.71 0.94
C SER A 6 3.06 15.06 -0.26
N LEU A 7 3.64 15.08 -1.45
CA LEU A 7 2.89 15.18 -2.71
C LEU A 7 2.25 13.84 -3.11
N ILE A 8 2.63 12.74 -2.45
CA ILE A 8 2.00 11.44 -2.66
C ILE A 8 0.58 11.50 -2.11
N PHE A 9 -0.40 11.12 -2.92
CA PHE A 9 -1.81 11.11 -2.55
C PHE A 9 -2.44 9.74 -2.79
N THR A 10 -3.54 9.45 -2.11
CA THR A 10 -4.29 8.19 -2.24
C THR A 10 -5.74 8.39 -1.83
N ASN A 11 -6.62 7.53 -2.32
CA ASN A 11 -8.03 7.48 -1.92
C ASN A 11 -8.29 6.47 -0.78
N VAL A 12 -7.26 5.75 -0.33
CA VAL A 12 -7.37 4.76 0.75
C VAL A 12 -7.77 5.44 2.06
N ASP A 13 -8.89 5.00 2.64
CA ASP A 13 -9.27 5.36 4.00
C ASP A 13 -8.69 4.34 4.98
N TYR A 14 -7.61 4.70 5.66
CA TYR A 14 -6.93 3.82 6.61
C TYR A 14 -7.80 3.40 7.81
N ASN A 15 -8.92 4.06 8.07
CA ASN A 15 -9.81 3.76 9.19
C ASN A 15 -11.06 2.96 8.80
N ALA A 16 -11.39 2.89 7.50
CA ALA A 16 -12.49 2.07 7.03
C ALA A 16 -12.28 0.59 7.37
N GLN A 17 -13.37 -0.08 7.77
CA GLN A 17 -13.39 -1.53 7.99
C GLN A 17 -13.41 -2.26 6.63
N GLY A 18 -12.91 -3.49 6.60
CA GLY A 18 -12.84 -4.32 5.40
C GLY A 18 -11.47 -4.30 4.73
N LYS A 19 -11.45 -4.55 3.42
CA LYS A 19 -10.24 -4.67 2.59
C LYS A 19 -10.30 -3.68 1.44
N GLN A 20 -9.31 -2.82 1.37
CA GLN A 20 -9.09 -1.87 0.27
C GLN A 20 -7.82 -2.28 -0.47
N VAL A 21 -7.87 -2.34 -1.80
CA VAL A 21 -6.71 -2.55 -2.68
C VAL A 21 -6.73 -1.43 -3.70
N ASP A 22 -5.73 -0.55 -3.64
CA ASP A 22 -5.65 0.68 -4.43
C ASP A 22 -4.16 1.07 -4.61
N TRP A 23 -3.89 2.35 -4.85
CA TRP A 23 -2.57 2.88 -5.16
C TRP A 23 -2.24 4.10 -4.31
N LEU A 24 -0.96 4.27 -4.01
CA LEU A 24 -0.36 5.55 -3.67
C LEU A 24 0.15 6.18 -4.97
N TYR A 25 -0.31 7.39 -5.29
CA TYR A 25 0.08 8.09 -6.50
C TYR A 25 1.21 9.07 -6.19
N LEU A 26 2.39 8.81 -6.77
CA LEU A 26 3.53 9.73 -6.73
C LEU A 26 3.53 10.58 -8.01
N PRO A 27 3.30 11.89 -7.94
CA PRO A 27 3.47 12.77 -9.10
C PRO A 27 4.87 12.60 -9.70
N HIS A 28 4.91 12.32 -10.99
CA HIS A 28 6.14 12.01 -11.72
C HIS A 28 6.09 12.64 -13.12
N SER A 29 6.64 13.86 -13.21
CA SER A 29 6.74 14.61 -14.45
C SER A 29 7.97 14.18 -15.23
N VAL A 30 7.76 13.74 -16.48
CA VAL A 30 8.81 13.35 -17.43
C VAL A 30 8.45 13.82 -18.82
N THR A 31 9.39 13.86 -19.76
CA THR A 31 9.15 14.30 -21.15
C THR A 31 7.96 13.61 -21.81
N ARG A 32 7.76 12.31 -21.53
CA ARG A 32 6.63 11.53 -22.07
C ARG A 32 5.29 11.75 -21.36
N SER A 33 5.28 12.38 -20.20
CA SER A 33 4.08 12.59 -19.37
C SER A 33 4.28 13.78 -18.41
N ALA A 34 3.83 14.96 -18.83
CA ALA A 34 4.05 16.20 -18.08
C ALA A 34 3.35 16.21 -16.70
N TYR A 35 2.19 15.57 -16.58
CA TYR A 35 1.41 15.43 -15.34
C TYR A 35 1.20 13.96 -14.95
N GLY A 36 2.19 13.12 -15.22
CA GLY A 36 2.15 11.70 -14.89
C GLY A 36 2.16 11.43 -13.38
N ALA A 37 1.74 10.24 -13.00
CA ALA A 37 1.92 9.71 -11.66
C ALA A 37 2.36 8.24 -11.72
N LEU A 38 3.26 7.84 -10.83
CA LEU A 38 3.59 6.44 -10.58
C LEU A 38 2.61 5.89 -9.56
N ALA A 39 1.94 4.79 -9.90
CA ALA A 39 1.02 4.09 -9.02
C ALA A 39 1.78 3.01 -8.23
N ILE A 40 1.95 3.22 -6.93
CA ILE A 40 2.60 2.28 -6.00
C ILE A 40 1.50 1.45 -5.34
N PRO A 41 1.49 0.11 -5.47
CA PRO A 41 0.39 -0.73 -5.00
C PRO A 41 0.30 -0.70 -3.48
N ILE A 42 -0.92 -0.57 -2.96
CA ILE A 42 -1.20 -0.66 -1.53
C ILE A 42 -2.45 -1.49 -1.26
N ALA A 43 -2.40 -2.29 -0.21
CA ALA A 43 -3.59 -2.89 0.39
C ALA A 43 -3.70 -2.51 1.87
N VAL A 44 -4.91 -2.19 2.32
CA VAL A 44 -5.23 -1.96 3.72
C VAL A 44 -6.38 -2.87 4.12
N ILE A 45 -6.14 -3.71 5.11
CA ILE A 45 -7.14 -4.62 5.66
C ILE A 45 -7.32 -4.25 7.13
N ARG A 46 -8.53 -3.89 7.53
CA ARG A 46 -8.86 -3.54 8.91
C ARG A 46 -10.13 -4.25 9.35
N ASN A 47 -10.08 -4.88 10.51
CA ASN A 47 -11.23 -5.49 11.14
C ASN A 47 -11.14 -5.40 12.66
N GLY A 48 -12.13 -4.79 13.30
CA GLY A 48 -12.21 -4.62 14.75
C GLY A 48 -11.04 -3.83 15.36
N ASP A 49 -10.73 -4.15 16.61
CA ASP A 49 -9.66 -3.52 17.39
C ASP A 49 -8.42 -4.42 17.47
N GLY A 50 -7.25 -3.79 17.43
CA GLY A 50 -5.96 -4.47 17.49
C GLY A 50 -4.82 -3.58 16.98
N PRO A 51 -3.57 -4.10 16.96
CA PRO A 51 -2.42 -3.36 16.49
C PRO A 51 -2.49 -3.07 14.98
N THR A 52 -1.65 -2.15 14.51
CA THR A 52 -1.35 -1.98 13.09
C THR A 52 -0.01 -2.66 12.76
N VAL A 53 0.01 -3.50 11.73
CA VAL A 53 1.24 -4.06 11.15
C VAL A 53 1.45 -3.47 9.76
N PHE A 54 2.68 -3.07 9.46
CA PHE A 54 3.11 -2.62 8.15
C PHE A 54 4.05 -3.65 7.51
N LEU A 55 3.73 -4.08 6.30
CA LEU A 55 4.51 -5.04 5.53
C LEU A 55 4.93 -4.40 4.20
N MET A 56 6.22 -4.48 3.88
CA MET A 56 6.75 -3.95 2.63
C MET A 56 7.73 -4.95 2.00
N SER A 57 7.73 -5.00 0.69
CA SER A 57 8.75 -5.66 -0.13
C SER A 57 9.06 -4.80 -1.36
N GLY A 58 9.95 -5.24 -2.23
CA GLY A 58 10.34 -4.46 -3.41
C GLY A 58 11.26 -3.27 -3.11
N ASN A 59 11.87 -3.21 -1.91
CA ASN A 59 12.88 -2.21 -1.60
C ASN A 59 14.01 -2.20 -2.66
N HIS A 60 14.40 -3.39 -3.10
CA HIS A 60 15.13 -3.57 -4.34
C HIS A 60 14.25 -4.32 -5.35
N GLY A 61 14.30 -3.89 -6.61
CA GLY A 61 13.43 -4.39 -7.68
C GLY A 61 13.74 -5.82 -8.12
N ASP A 62 14.91 -6.34 -7.74
CA ASP A 62 15.41 -7.69 -8.05
C ASP A 62 15.29 -8.69 -6.87
N GLU A 63 14.66 -8.28 -5.76
CA GLU A 63 14.38 -9.13 -4.60
C GLU A 63 12.90 -9.56 -4.60
N TYR A 64 12.62 -10.73 -5.19
CA TYR A 64 11.26 -11.11 -5.60
C TYR A 64 10.44 -11.84 -4.54
N GLU A 65 11.08 -12.51 -3.57
CA GLU A 65 10.41 -13.38 -2.60
C GLU A 65 9.34 -12.62 -1.80
N GLY A 66 9.69 -11.42 -1.33
CA GLY A 66 8.77 -10.55 -0.62
C GLY A 66 7.64 -10.04 -1.52
N GLN A 67 7.94 -9.67 -2.77
CA GLN A 67 6.93 -9.14 -3.70
C GLN A 67 5.86 -10.20 -3.99
N ILE A 68 6.29 -11.42 -4.31
CA ILE A 68 5.40 -12.56 -4.58
C ILE A 68 4.59 -12.93 -3.34
N THR A 69 5.24 -13.00 -2.17
CA THR A 69 4.57 -13.41 -0.92
C THR A 69 3.51 -12.40 -0.50
N LEU A 70 3.83 -11.10 -0.52
CA LEU A 70 2.87 -10.07 -0.14
C LEU A 70 1.73 -9.94 -1.16
N ALA A 71 2.01 -10.07 -2.46
CA ALA A 71 0.96 -10.10 -3.48
C ALA A 71 -0.02 -11.27 -3.29
N LYS A 72 0.49 -12.47 -2.92
CA LYS A 72 -0.36 -13.62 -2.59
C LYS A 72 -1.17 -13.38 -1.32
N LEU A 73 -0.53 -12.87 -0.26
CA LEU A 73 -1.21 -12.56 0.99
C LEU A 73 -2.36 -11.56 0.78
N ILE A 74 -2.15 -10.51 -0.02
CA ILE A 74 -3.22 -9.56 -0.37
C ILE A 74 -4.41 -10.27 -1.05
N ARG A 75 -4.16 -11.27 -1.90
CA ARG A 75 -5.24 -11.99 -2.60
C ARG A 75 -5.99 -12.95 -1.69
N GLU A 76 -5.31 -13.56 -0.72
CA GLU A 76 -5.86 -14.63 0.11
C GLU A 76 -6.46 -14.14 1.43
N LEU A 77 -5.94 -13.06 2.00
CA LEU A 77 -6.33 -12.60 3.33
C LEU A 77 -7.65 -11.82 3.28
N GLU A 78 -8.64 -12.31 4.01
CA GLU A 78 -9.95 -11.69 4.15
C GLU A 78 -10.10 -10.92 5.48
N PRO A 79 -10.90 -9.85 5.54
CA PRO A 79 -11.02 -9.00 6.73
C PRO A 79 -11.35 -9.75 8.01
N GLU A 80 -12.19 -10.78 7.95
CA GLU A 80 -12.66 -11.55 9.11
C GLU A 80 -11.52 -12.33 9.78
N GLN A 81 -10.41 -12.55 9.08
CA GLN A 81 -9.21 -13.21 9.60
C GLN A 81 -8.30 -12.25 10.37
N VAL A 82 -8.58 -10.94 10.36
CA VAL A 82 -7.77 -9.89 10.98
C VAL A 82 -8.45 -9.35 12.24
N ARG A 83 -7.64 -9.01 13.25
CA ARG A 83 -8.04 -8.18 14.41
C ARG A 83 -7.04 -7.04 14.58
N GLY A 84 -7.45 -5.83 14.20
CA GLY A 84 -6.57 -4.68 14.04
C GLY A 84 -6.46 -4.26 12.57
N ARG A 85 -5.26 -3.89 12.13
CA ARG A 85 -5.03 -3.39 10.76
C ARG A 85 -3.71 -3.90 10.18
N ILE A 86 -3.73 -4.22 8.89
CA ILE A 86 -2.53 -4.56 8.12
C ILE A 86 -2.46 -3.61 6.93
N ILE A 87 -1.31 -2.99 6.73
CA ILE A 87 -1.00 -2.13 5.58
C ILE A 87 0.13 -2.82 4.81
N ILE A 88 -0.07 -3.06 3.51
CA ILE A 88 0.84 -3.86 2.69
C ILE A 88 1.23 -3.07 1.44
N LEU A 89 2.54 -2.90 1.22
CA LEU A 89 3.13 -2.42 -0.03
C LEU A 89 3.95 -3.56 -0.66
N PRO A 90 3.44 -4.27 -1.67
CA PRO A 90 4.13 -5.44 -2.22
C PRO A 90 5.25 -5.10 -3.22
N ALA A 91 5.44 -3.83 -3.59
CA ALA A 91 6.47 -3.39 -4.54
C ALA A 91 6.83 -1.92 -4.29
#